data_AF-A0A5C8U0V8-F1
#
_entry.id   AF-A0A5C8U0V8-F1
#
_cell.length_a   1.000
_cell.length_b   1.000
_cell.length_c   1.000
_cell.angle_alpha   90.00
_cell.angle_beta   90.00
_cell.angle_gamma   90.00
#
_symmetry.space_group_name_H-M   'P 1'
#
loop_
_entity.id
_entity.type
_entity.pdbx_description
1 polymer ?
#
loop_
_entity_poly.entity_id
_entity_poly.type
_entity_poly.pdbx_seq_one_letter_code
_entity_poly.pdbx_strand_id
1 'polypeptide(L)' 'MNTILVVALVCANTVAAPDCNRETALDIVTAQAHSLQECLIQGPTVAAGSGRAADANTYVKTRCEQRH' A
#
# COMPACT_ATOMS: atom_id res chain seq x y z
N MET A 1 -9.26 -12.21 16.79
CA MET A 1 -7.82 -11.89 16.66
C MET A 1 -7.74 -10.73 15.68
N ASN A 2 -7.24 -9.56 16.10
CA ASN A 2 -7.18 -8.37 15.24
C ASN A 2 -6.10 -8.60 14.18
N THR A 3 -6.50 -8.81 12.93
CA THR A 3 -5.55 -8.98 11.82
C THR A 3 -5.32 -7.63 11.18
N ILE A 4 -4.07 -7.20 11.09
CA ILE A 4 -3.69 -5.94 10.45
C ILE A 4 -3.26 -6.29 9.03
N LEU A 5 -3.69 -5.49 8.07
CA LEU A 5 -3.25 -5.56 6.68
C LEU A 5 -2.41 -4.35 6.35
N VAL A 6 -1.24 -4.62 5.82
CA VAL A 6 -0.48 -3.65 5.04
C VAL A 6 -1.12 -3.61 3.66
N VAL A 7 -1.56 -2.43 3.23
CA VAL A 7 -2.15 -2.20 1.91
C VAL A 7 -1.27 -1.21 1.17
N ALA A 8 -0.59 -1.67 0.13
CA ALA A 8 0.17 -0.83 -0.79
C ALA A 8 -0.66 -0.59 -2.05
N LEU A 9 -1.08 0.65 -2.25
CA LEU A 9 -1.81 1.10 -3.43
C LEU A 9 -0.80 1.64 -4.44
N VAL A 10 -0.80 1.07 -5.64
CA VAL A 10 -0.03 1.59 -6.78
C VAL A 10 -0.91 2.59 -7.51
N CYS A 11 -0.46 3.82 -7.60
CA CYS A 11 -1.23 4.95 -8.12
C CYS A 11 -0.56 5.51 -9.37
N ALA A 12 -1.34 5.95 -10.35
CA ALA A 12 -0.81 6.76 -11.45
C ALA A 12 -0.34 8.13 -10.92
N ASN A 13 0.77 8.65 -11.42
CA ASN A 13 1.28 9.98 -11.04
C ASN A 13 0.33 11.14 -11.42
N THR A 14 -0.66 10.88 -12.28
CA THR A 14 -1.73 11.81 -12.65
C THR A 14 -2.85 11.90 -11.61
N VAL A 15 -2.92 10.94 -10.68
CA VAL A 15 -3.91 10.90 -9.60
C VAL A 15 -3.29 11.47 -8.33
N ALA A 16 -3.92 12.47 -7.73
CA ALA A 16 -3.43 13.05 -6.50
C ALA A 16 -3.43 12.03 -5.35
N ALA A 17 -2.45 12.10 -4.46
CA ALA A 17 -2.32 11.21 -3.31
C ALA A 17 -3.60 11.05 -2.45
N PRO A 18 -4.42 12.09 -2.18
CA PRO A 18 -5.69 11.89 -1.46
C PRO A 18 -6.71 11.07 -2.26
N ASP A 19 -6.75 11.22 -3.58
CA ASP A 19 -7.71 10.57 -4.49
C ASP A 19 -7.32 9.14 -4.86
N CYS A 20 -6.06 8.75 -4.67
CA CYS A 20 -5.66 7.36 -4.84
C CYS A 20 -6.17 6.50 -3.67
N ASN A 21 -7.15 5.65 -3.97
CA ASN A 21 -7.82 4.74 -3.06
C ASN A 21 -7.96 3.36 -3.74
N ARG A 22 -8.66 2.41 -3.11
CA ARG A 22 -8.81 1.04 -3.67
C ARG A 22 -9.55 1.00 -5.00
N GLU A 23 -10.36 2.00 -5.33
CA GLU A 23 -11.14 2.05 -6.58
C GLU A 23 -10.34 2.69 -7.72
N THR A 24 -9.40 3.58 -7.39
CA THR A 24 -8.61 4.36 -8.35
C THR A 24 -7.17 3.88 -8.49
N ALA A 25 -6.71 2.98 -7.61
CA ALA A 25 -5.40 2.37 -7.70
C ALA A 25 -5.29 1.49 -8.96
N LEU A 26 -4.14 1.58 -9.62
CA LEU A 26 -3.80 0.73 -10.75
C LEU A 26 -3.55 -0.72 -10.32
N ASP A 27 -3.05 -0.89 -9.09
CA ASP A 27 -2.80 -2.20 -8.49
C ASP A 27 -2.82 -2.09 -6.96
N ILE A 28 -3.14 -3.20 -6.30
CA ILE A 28 -3.30 -3.28 -4.84
C ILE A 28 -2.55 -4.51 -4.33
N VAL A 29 -1.50 -4.26 -3.56
CA VAL A 29 -0.73 -5.31 -2.90
C VAL A 29 -1.06 -5.32 -1.42
N THR A 30 -1.41 -6.49 -0.88
CA THR A 30 -1.70 -6.63 0.55
C THR A 30 -0.77 -7.64 1.21
N ALA A 31 -0.33 -7.34 2.42
CA ALA A 31 0.41 -8.27 3.28
C ALA A 31 -0.19 -8.31 4.68
N GLN A 32 -0.03 -9.43 5.37
CA GLN A 32 -0.47 -9.56 6.76
C GLN A 32 0.57 -8.96 7.71
N ALA A 33 0.10 -8.17 8.66
CA ALA A 33 0.85 -7.70 9.81
C ALA A 33 0.13 -8.14 11.10
N HIS A 34 0.91 -8.50 12.11
CA HIS A 34 0.41 -8.93 13.42
C HIS A 34 0.37 -7.77 14.43
N SER A 35 0.92 -6.60 14.07
CA SER A 35 0.89 -5.38 14.88
C SER A 35 0.95 -4.11 14.03
N LEU A 36 0.58 -2.97 14.62
CA LEU A 36 0.67 -1.67 13.94
C LEU A 36 2.13 -1.30 13.65
N GLN A 37 3.05 -1.57 14.60
CA GLN A 37 4.49 -1.42 14.38
C GLN A 37 4.97 -2.24 13.18
N GLU A 38 4.58 -3.52 13.10
CA GLU A 38 4.98 -4.39 11.99
C GLU A 38 4.46 -3.85 10.66
N CYS A 39 3.22 -3.35 10.61
CA CYS A 39 2.68 -2.75 9.40
C CYS A 39 3.46 -1.51 8.92
N LEU A 40 3.87 -0.63 9.85
CA LEU A 40 4.66 0.56 9.50
C LEU A 40 6.06 0.19 8.98
N ILE A 41 6.69 -0.83 9.55
CA ILE A 41 8.00 -1.33 9.11
C ILE A 41 7.89 -2.06 7.77
N GLN A 42 6.84 -2.85 7.56
CA GLN A 42 6.63 -3.62 6.34
C GLN A 42 6.10 -2.79 5.18
N GLY A 43 5.46 -1.65 5.43
CA GLY A 43 4.92 -0.76 4.39
C GLY A 43 5.89 -0.50 3.23
N PRO A 44 7.09 0.06 3.50
CA PRO A 44 8.10 0.29 2.46
C PRO A 44 8.54 -0.98 1.73
N THR A 45 8.69 -2.10 2.44
CA THR A 45 9.08 -3.40 1.86
C THR A 45 8.02 -3.94 0.89
N VAL A 46 6.75 -3.89 1.30
CA VAL A 46 5.61 -4.29 0.45
C VAL A 46 5.49 -3.35 -0.75
N ALA A 47 5.72 -2.05 -0.56
CA ALA A 47 5.74 -1.08 -1.65
C ALA A 47 6.87 -1.36 -2.66
N ALA A 48 8.07 -1.68 -2.20
CA ALA A 48 9.19 -2.06 -3.06
C ALA A 48 8.93 -3.38 -3.81
N GLY A 49 8.31 -4.35 -3.14
CA GLY A 49 7.94 -5.65 -3.71
C GLY A 49 6.87 -5.59 -4.81
N SER A 50 6.13 -4.47 -4.93
CA SER A 50 5.16 -4.27 -6.00
C SER A 50 5.79 -4.13 -7.41
N GLY A 51 7.12 -4.02 -7.50
CA GLY A 51 7.84 -3.85 -8.76
C GLY A 51 7.64 -2.49 -9.43
N ARG A 52 6.73 -1.65 -8.90
CA ARG A 52 6.32 -0.35 -9.44
C ARG A 52 7.10 0.82 -8.86
N ALA A 53 7.97 0.58 -7.88
CA ALA A 53 8.84 1.61 -7.31
C ALA A 53 9.83 2.22 -8.32
N ALA A 54 10.07 1.54 -9.45
CA ALA A 54 10.93 2.01 -10.54
C ALA A 54 10.16 2.61 -11.74
N ASP A 55 8.82 2.55 -11.74
CA ASP A 55 8.00 3.09 -12.81
C ASP A 55 7.78 4.60 -12.61
N ALA A 56 8.40 5.44 -13.46
CA ALA A 56 8.34 6.90 -13.36
C ALA A 56 6.92 7.50 -13.46
N ASN A 57 5.96 6.72 -13.97
CA ASN A 57 4.56 7.12 -14.11
C ASN A 57 3.68 6.69 -12.94
N THR A 58 4.24 6.06 -11.92
CA THR A 58 3.49 5.57 -10.77
C THR A 58 4.14 5.95 -9.46
N TYR A 59 3.36 6.00 -8.40
CA TYR A 59 3.85 6.08 -7.02
C TYR A 59 3.12 5.06 -6.17
N VAL A 60 3.72 4.71 -5.04
CA VAL A 60 3.12 3.76 -4.10
C VAL A 60 2.70 4.48 -2.83
N LYS A 61 1.46 4.23 -2.40
CA LYS A 61 0.87 4.76 -1.18
C LYS A 61 0.55 3.59 -0.25
N THR A 62 1.20 3.54 0.91
CA THR A 62 0.99 2.49 1.90
C THR A 62 0.00 2.92 2.98
N ARG A 63 -0.84 2.00 3.44
CA ARG A 63 -1.86 2.19 4.48
C ARG A 63 -1.90 0.94 5.36
N CYS A 64 -2.11 1.14 6.66
CA CYS A 64 -2.38 0.05 7.59
C CYS A 64 -3.89 0.00 7.85
N GLU A 65 -4.51 -1.13 7.54
CA GLU A 65 -5.93 -1.35 7.78
C GLU A 65 -6.14 -2.46 8.81
N GLN A 66 -7.03 -2.25 9.77
CA GLN A 66 -7.44 -3.31 10.70
C GLN A 66 -8.64 -4.04 10.12
N ARG A 67 -8.58 -5.36 9.98
CA ARG A 67 -9.76 -6.17 9.68
C ARG A 67 -10.45 -6.54 10.99
N HIS A 68 -11.71 -6.12 11.13
CA HIS A 68 -12.63 -6.54 12.19
C HIS A 68 -13.29 -7.88 11.84
#